data_AF-A0A5J4V4F7-F1
#
_entry.id   AF-A0A5J4V4F7-F1
#
_cell.length_a   1.000
_cell.length_b   1.000
_cell.length_c   1.000
_cell.angle_alpha   90.00
_cell.angle_beta   90.00
_cell.angle_gamma   90.00
#
_symmetry.space_group_name_H-M   'P 1'
#
loop_
_entity.id
_entity.type
_entity.pdbx_description
1 polymer ?
#
loop_
_entity_poly.entity_id
_entity_poly.type
_entity_poly.pdbx_seq_one_letter_code
_entity_poly.pdbx_strand_id
1 'polypeptide(L)'
;SQIRVISVGDGIEGVINVYSEVVSHSDDEKSWIKVANIASLDVVCNFLSEENLERSDINLKDILWRLKDKESFNRIVNVLHQRLIFNPDIWSYSLFHNGPIDIIKEYLSYSGSGLHQNLHNLDTFDTSILVTDPVEQNEFQIFEYGPLINARTFKTNKELTIPNEQLKEQYKRFQLYIAHGGGLKRIDKSQKIKETIQVGLLDERNAIILVYYLLLQDRIEEAQSLFQRISTGKHQQIGEMQIQRDYLSAYLDFSSIVGNDENISIPALTIARSVASKYKNYPITRWRLIFDELETQLKEIDKAYGVISDDQIIESDKGKNIFQIDYMRSNIIDNAAEQENKRQQLLRSSSNVDVSFDIETDTKQGKIILKHKNGKSGSLITLRFHFVDVEVLFSTNPFVHDTTSAHFSVLKPNFEMKIALNKTNEGIITEETIIEIPSSVKRKNSFVEAEYCGIRRTSSLFVSNMDINIQERTGRIIVIHSTNKLPLPQVYIKVYKRVCNSVSSEVKGQFVKDGFTDLRGCFDYASVSQEQDDQPKNGSNYKYSILILSSKYGSEIREVDAPSEI
;
A
#
# COMPACT_ATOMS: atom_id res chain seq x y z
N SER A 1 3.61 -81.00 15.37
CA SER A 1 3.36 -79.78 14.56
C SER A 1 4.67 -79.39 13.89
N GLN A 2 4.71 -79.41 12.57
CA GLN A 2 5.89 -79.01 11.79
C GLN A 2 6.21 -77.54 12.07
N ILE A 3 7.43 -77.28 12.55
CA ILE A 3 8.01 -75.95 12.65
C ILE A 3 8.31 -75.48 11.22
N ARG A 4 7.67 -74.41 10.77
CA ARG A 4 8.09 -73.68 9.56
C ARG A 4 8.79 -72.40 9.99
N VAL A 5 10.10 -72.38 9.80
CA VAL A 5 10.97 -71.21 9.90
C VAL A 5 10.68 -70.28 8.73
N ILE A 6 10.47 -68.99 8.98
CA ILE A 6 10.40 -67.96 7.96
C ILE A 6 11.61 -67.05 8.14
N SER A 7 12.59 -67.19 7.24
CA SER A 7 13.70 -66.25 7.09
C SER A 7 13.36 -65.23 6.00
N VAL A 8 13.70 -63.96 6.22
CA VAL A 8 13.84 -62.95 5.15
C VAL A 8 15.29 -62.49 5.19
N GLY A 9 16.00 -62.66 4.08
CA GLY A 9 17.36 -62.17 3.91
C GLY A 9 17.40 -61.17 2.76
N ASP A 10 17.92 -59.99 3.02
CA ASP A 10 18.37 -59.04 2.00
C ASP A 10 19.89 -59.09 1.92
N GLY A 11 20.40 -59.24 0.69
CA GLY A 11 21.70 -58.75 0.21
C GLY A 11 23.00 -59.04 1.00
N ILE A 12 23.74 -60.03 0.51
CA ILE A 12 25.22 -60.16 0.41
C ILE A 12 26.04 -59.99 1.73
N GLU A 13 26.70 -61.10 2.07
CA GLU A 13 27.55 -61.38 3.24
C GLU A 13 26.81 -61.63 4.57
N GLY A 14 26.73 -62.92 4.90
CA GLY A 14 26.00 -63.44 6.04
C GLY A 14 26.63 -63.08 7.38
N VAL A 15 25.90 -62.30 8.16
CA VAL A 15 25.89 -62.38 9.62
C VAL A 15 24.43 -62.44 10.06
N ILE A 16 23.98 -63.64 10.45
CA ILE A 16 22.68 -63.83 11.10
C ILE A 16 22.83 -63.38 12.55
N ASN A 17 22.46 -62.14 12.84
CA ASN A 17 22.25 -61.73 14.23
C ASN A 17 20.87 -62.24 14.67
N VAL A 18 20.87 -63.34 15.43
CA VAL A 18 19.70 -63.79 16.19
C VAL A 18 19.45 -62.74 17.28
N TYR A 19 18.56 -61.80 17.01
CA TYR A 19 18.01 -60.96 18.07
C TYR A 19 17.26 -61.89 19.03
N SER A 20 17.65 -61.83 20.31
CA SER A 20 17.06 -62.56 21.42
C SER A 20 15.54 -62.51 21.38
N GLU A 21 14.91 -63.64 21.70
CA GLU A 21 13.47 -63.75 21.95
C GLU A 21 12.97 -62.51 22.72
N VAL A 22 12.02 -61.78 22.11
CA VAL A 22 11.24 -60.80 22.84
C VAL A 22 10.40 -61.59 23.83
N VAL A 23 10.88 -61.63 25.08
CA VAL A 23 10.17 -62.23 26.21
C VAL A 23 8.80 -61.59 26.27
N SER A 24 7.79 -62.40 25.95
CA SER A 24 6.37 -62.08 26.05
C SER A 24 6.07 -61.57 27.45
N HIS A 25 5.92 -60.25 27.59
CA HIS A 25 5.21 -59.68 28.71
C HIS A 25 3.80 -59.36 28.24
N SER A 26 2.83 -59.96 28.94
CA SER A 26 1.37 -59.87 28.84
C SER A 26 0.65 -60.84 27.90
N ASP A 27 -0.18 -61.67 28.51
CA ASP A 27 -1.41 -62.26 27.95
C ASP A 27 -2.46 -61.16 27.67
N ASP A 28 -2.08 -60.09 26.97
CA ASP A 28 -3.05 -59.10 26.50
C ASP A 28 -3.62 -59.57 25.17
N GLU A 29 -4.90 -59.96 25.18
CA GLU A 29 -5.72 -60.15 23.97
C GLU A 29 -5.75 -58.90 23.07
N LYS A 30 -5.31 -57.74 23.60
CA LYS A 30 -5.19 -56.45 22.92
C LYS A 30 -3.79 -56.13 22.37
N SER A 31 -2.86 -57.09 22.35
CA SER A 31 -1.53 -56.88 21.77
C SER A 31 -1.61 -56.76 20.23
N TRP A 32 -1.15 -55.63 19.68
CA TRP A 32 -1.16 -55.38 18.22
C TRP A 32 -0.49 -56.50 17.42
N ILE A 33 0.64 -57.03 17.90
CA ILE A 33 1.39 -58.09 17.22
C ILE A 33 0.53 -59.36 17.04
N LYS A 34 -0.26 -59.73 18.05
CA LYS A 34 -1.17 -60.89 17.98
C LYS A 34 -2.33 -60.60 17.02
N VAL A 35 -2.92 -59.40 17.12
CA VAL A 35 -4.02 -58.96 16.26
C VAL A 35 -3.59 -58.93 14.79
N ALA A 36 -2.47 -58.28 14.49
CA ALA A 36 -1.97 -58.10 13.13
C ALA A 36 -1.59 -59.42 12.45
N ASN A 37 -0.95 -60.37 13.17
CA ASN A 37 -0.39 -61.56 12.54
C ASN A 37 -1.29 -62.81 12.61
N ILE A 38 -2.06 -62.98 13.68
CA ILE A 38 -2.73 -64.26 13.98
C ILE A 38 -4.26 -64.13 13.97
N ALA A 39 -4.80 -62.97 14.33
CA ALA A 39 -6.24 -62.83 14.52
C ALA A 39 -7.05 -62.93 13.21
N SER A 40 -8.35 -63.19 13.35
CA SER A 40 -9.30 -63.16 12.24
C SER A 40 -9.53 -61.74 11.72
N LEU A 41 -10.06 -61.63 10.50
CA LEU A 41 -10.37 -60.33 9.89
C LEU A 41 -11.34 -59.49 10.74
N ASP A 42 -12.33 -60.13 11.38
CA ASP A 42 -13.29 -59.45 12.25
C ASP A 42 -12.61 -58.81 13.46
N VAL A 43 -11.68 -59.55 14.11
CA VAL A 43 -10.93 -59.05 15.26
C VAL A 43 -10.02 -57.89 14.85
N VAL A 44 -9.37 -57.99 13.69
CA VAL A 44 -8.55 -56.89 13.14
C VAL A 44 -9.41 -55.65 12.88
N CYS A 45 -10.57 -55.80 12.22
CA CYS A 45 -11.45 -54.67 11.93
C CYS A 45 -11.98 -54.01 13.21
N ASN A 46 -12.39 -54.81 14.20
CA ASN A 46 -12.88 -54.29 15.49
C ASN A 46 -11.78 -53.55 16.25
N PHE A 47 -10.55 -54.11 16.26
CA PHE A 47 -9.40 -53.44 16.85
C PHE A 47 -9.14 -52.09 16.15
N LEU A 48 -9.12 -52.08 14.82
CA LEU A 48 -8.92 -50.87 14.03
C LEU A 48 -10.05 -49.86 14.18
N SER A 49 -11.27 -50.28 14.54
CA SER A 49 -12.38 -49.35 14.78
C SER A 49 -12.38 -48.74 16.18
N GLU A 50 -12.03 -49.52 17.21
CA GLU A 50 -12.24 -49.15 18.62
C GLU A 50 -10.99 -48.62 19.31
N GLU A 51 -9.80 -49.11 18.96
CA GLU A 51 -8.58 -48.81 19.69
C GLU A 51 -7.89 -47.51 19.20
N ASN A 52 -7.04 -46.94 20.06
CA ASN A 52 -6.22 -45.80 19.68
C ASN A 52 -5.04 -46.26 18.80
N LEU A 53 -5.06 -45.90 17.50
CA LEU A 53 -4.02 -46.31 16.54
C LEU A 53 -2.75 -45.45 16.59
N GLU A 54 -2.73 -44.37 17.39
CA GLU A 54 -1.53 -43.55 17.61
C GLU A 54 -0.57 -44.15 18.65
N ARG A 55 -0.90 -45.31 19.22
CA ARG A 55 -0.01 -46.00 20.16
C ARG A 55 1.29 -46.42 19.47
N SER A 56 2.42 -46.26 20.17
CA SER A 56 3.75 -46.56 19.65
C SER A 56 4.00 -48.02 19.29
N ASP A 57 3.21 -48.96 19.82
CA ASP A 57 3.31 -50.39 19.52
C ASP A 57 2.56 -50.80 18.25
N ILE A 58 1.78 -49.89 17.65
CA ILE A 58 0.98 -50.17 16.46
C ILE A 58 1.73 -49.71 15.21
N ASN A 59 2.00 -50.65 14.32
CA ASN A 59 2.50 -50.37 12.98
C ASN A 59 1.56 -50.98 11.94
N LEU A 60 0.83 -50.13 11.22
CA LEU A 60 -0.10 -50.57 10.18
C LEU A 60 0.56 -51.35 9.03
N LYS A 61 1.90 -51.29 8.91
CA LYS A 61 2.62 -52.12 7.95
C LYS A 61 2.51 -53.62 8.25
N ASP A 62 2.25 -54.00 9.51
CA ASP A 62 2.17 -55.40 9.95
C ASP A 62 0.96 -56.14 9.36
N ILE A 63 -0.06 -55.42 8.87
CA ILE A 63 -1.26 -56.00 8.25
C ILE A 63 -1.24 -55.99 6.72
N LEU A 64 -0.19 -55.45 6.08
CA LEU A 64 -0.13 -55.32 4.62
C LEU A 64 -0.27 -56.67 3.89
N TRP A 65 0.26 -57.74 4.46
CA TRP A 65 0.16 -59.08 3.87
C TRP A 65 -1.28 -59.55 3.73
N ARG A 66 -2.19 -59.08 4.60
CA ARG A 66 -3.63 -59.41 4.56
C ARG A 66 -4.34 -58.71 3.40
N LEU A 67 -3.83 -57.57 2.95
CA LEU A 67 -4.45 -56.75 1.91
C LEU A 67 -4.35 -57.36 0.51
N LYS A 68 -3.59 -58.45 0.33
CA LYS A 68 -3.58 -59.23 -0.91
C LYS A 68 -4.94 -59.85 -1.22
N ASP A 69 -5.74 -60.13 -0.18
CA ASP A 69 -7.13 -60.56 -0.33
C ASP A 69 -8.07 -59.35 -0.46
N LYS A 70 -9.01 -59.41 -1.42
CA LYS A 70 -9.88 -58.27 -1.78
C LYS A 70 -10.92 -57.96 -0.70
N GLU A 71 -11.47 -58.98 -0.04
CA GLU A 71 -12.44 -58.80 1.03
C GLU A 71 -11.78 -58.14 2.24
N SER A 72 -10.62 -58.66 2.63
CA SER A 72 -9.78 -58.12 3.71
C SER A 72 -9.40 -56.66 3.46
N PHE A 73 -8.95 -56.34 2.25
CA PHE A 73 -8.66 -54.97 1.84
C PHE A 73 -9.88 -54.04 2.00
N ASN A 74 -11.03 -54.41 1.42
CA ASN A 74 -12.23 -53.55 1.44
C ASN A 74 -12.70 -53.27 2.87
N ARG A 75 -12.67 -54.28 3.75
CA ARG A 75 -13.10 -54.13 5.14
C ARG A 75 -12.15 -53.25 5.95
N ILE A 76 -10.84 -53.49 5.84
CA ILE A 76 -9.82 -52.74 6.57
C ILE A 76 -9.80 -51.27 6.11
N VAL A 77 -9.79 -51.02 4.80
CA VAL A 77 -9.81 -49.66 4.27
C VAL A 77 -11.08 -48.92 4.67
N ASN A 78 -12.25 -49.57 4.62
CA ASN A 78 -13.49 -48.92 5.03
C ASN A 78 -13.47 -48.50 6.52
N VAL A 79 -12.90 -49.32 7.41
CA VAL A 79 -12.76 -48.96 8.84
C VAL A 79 -11.85 -47.74 9.01
N LEU A 80 -10.68 -47.74 8.35
CA LEU A 80 -9.73 -46.64 8.45
C LEU A 80 -10.27 -45.35 7.80
N HIS A 81 -10.97 -45.47 6.67
CA HIS A 81 -11.61 -44.35 5.97
C HIS A 81 -12.70 -43.69 6.82
N GLN A 82 -13.57 -44.48 7.46
CA GLN A 82 -14.58 -43.99 8.40
C GLN A 82 -13.97 -43.27 9.61
N ARG A 83 -12.74 -43.64 10.00
CA ARG A 83 -11.98 -42.99 11.08
C ARG A 83 -11.12 -41.80 10.61
N LEU A 84 -11.14 -41.46 9.31
CA LEU A 84 -10.27 -40.44 8.71
C LEU A 84 -8.77 -40.73 8.89
N ILE A 85 -8.38 -42.01 8.96
CA ILE A 85 -7.00 -42.45 9.12
C ILE A 85 -6.47 -42.90 7.77
N PHE A 86 -5.62 -42.08 7.17
CA PHE A 86 -4.97 -42.38 5.89
C PHE A 86 -3.64 -43.13 6.11
N ASN A 87 -3.41 -44.19 5.33
CA ASN A 87 -2.11 -44.84 5.24
C ASN A 87 -1.76 -45.15 3.77
N PRO A 88 -0.64 -44.62 3.23
CA PRO A 88 -0.33 -44.74 1.80
C PRO A 88 -0.08 -46.19 1.37
N ASP A 89 0.57 -47.01 2.21
CA ASP A 89 0.85 -48.39 1.89
C ASP A 89 -0.44 -49.21 1.76
N ILE A 90 -1.40 -49.00 2.67
CA ILE A 90 -2.72 -49.64 2.63
C ILE A 90 -3.52 -49.12 1.42
N TRP A 91 -3.55 -47.80 1.20
CA TRP A 91 -4.31 -47.18 0.11
C TRP A 91 -3.77 -47.59 -1.27
N SER A 92 -2.48 -47.90 -1.40
CA SER A 92 -1.89 -48.38 -2.67
C SER A 92 -2.53 -49.68 -3.20
N TYR A 93 -3.04 -50.54 -2.32
CA TYR A 93 -3.76 -51.77 -2.70
C TYR A 93 -5.09 -51.49 -3.42
N SER A 94 -5.61 -50.25 -3.36
CA SER A 94 -6.76 -49.84 -4.17
C SER A 94 -6.47 -49.97 -5.67
N LEU A 95 -5.24 -49.70 -6.11
CA LEU A 95 -4.80 -49.88 -7.50
C LEU A 95 -4.71 -51.37 -7.84
N PHE A 96 -4.19 -52.18 -6.92
CA PHE A 96 -4.05 -53.63 -7.10
C PHE A 96 -5.40 -54.33 -7.30
N HIS A 97 -6.43 -53.93 -6.55
CA HIS A 97 -7.75 -54.57 -6.56
C HIS A 97 -8.77 -53.95 -7.52
N ASN A 98 -8.42 -52.84 -8.21
CA ASN A 98 -9.37 -51.93 -8.84
C ASN A 98 -10.51 -51.58 -7.86
N GLY A 99 -10.10 -51.04 -6.70
CA GLY A 99 -10.95 -50.75 -5.55
C GLY A 99 -11.89 -49.56 -5.75
N PRO A 100 -12.56 -49.08 -4.69
CA PRO A 100 -13.45 -47.94 -4.76
C PRO A 100 -12.73 -46.69 -5.30
N ILE A 101 -13.42 -45.96 -6.18
CA ILE A 101 -12.86 -44.79 -6.86
C ILE A 101 -12.38 -43.72 -5.88
N ASP A 102 -13.07 -43.53 -4.76
CA ASP A 102 -12.73 -42.53 -3.75
C ASP A 102 -11.40 -42.85 -3.06
N ILE A 103 -11.12 -44.12 -2.80
CA ILE A 103 -9.86 -44.56 -2.17
C ILE A 103 -8.69 -44.44 -3.16
N ILE A 104 -8.90 -44.82 -4.42
CA ILE A 104 -7.93 -44.61 -5.50
C ILE A 104 -7.64 -43.11 -5.62
N LYS A 105 -8.69 -42.29 -5.59
CA LYS A 105 -8.60 -40.84 -5.68
C LYS A 105 -7.80 -40.24 -4.52
N GLU A 106 -8.08 -40.62 -3.29
CA GLU A 106 -7.33 -40.20 -2.11
C GLU A 106 -5.85 -40.61 -2.20
N TYR A 107 -5.58 -41.85 -2.61
CA TYR A 107 -4.21 -42.36 -2.77
C TYR A 107 -3.40 -41.53 -3.78
N LEU A 108 -3.95 -41.33 -4.98
CA LEU A 108 -3.28 -40.61 -6.06
C LEU A 108 -3.16 -39.11 -5.76
N SER A 109 -4.14 -38.53 -5.09
CA SER A 109 -4.18 -37.11 -4.73
C SER A 109 -3.23 -36.75 -3.59
N TYR A 110 -2.85 -37.72 -2.76
CA TYR A 110 -1.91 -37.51 -1.66
C TYR A 110 -0.46 -37.78 -2.09
N SER A 111 0.49 -37.15 -1.39
CA SER A 111 1.93 -37.20 -1.68
C SER A 111 2.54 -38.60 -1.63
N GLY A 112 1.87 -39.57 -1.00
CA GLY A 112 2.31 -40.97 -0.90
C GLY A 112 2.42 -41.71 -2.23
N SER A 113 1.71 -41.27 -3.28
CA SER A 113 1.81 -41.88 -4.62
C SER A 113 3.07 -41.47 -5.38
N GLY A 114 3.76 -40.41 -4.95
CA GLY A 114 4.86 -39.78 -5.68
C GLY A 114 4.45 -39.09 -6.99
N LEU A 115 3.18 -39.21 -7.42
CA LEU A 115 2.70 -38.62 -8.67
C LEU A 115 2.79 -37.10 -8.63
N HIS A 116 2.39 -36.49 -7.50
CA HIS A 116 2.44 -35.05 -7.26
C HIS A 116 3.83 -34.44 -7.50
N GLN A 117 4.89 -35.11 -7.04
CA GLN A 117 6.27 -34.64 -7.20
C GLN A 117 6.72 -34.60 -8.67
N ASN A 118 6.08 -35.37 -9.54
CA ASN A 118 6.40 -35.46 -10.97
C ASN A 118 5.58 -34.49 -11.83
N LEU A 119 4.68 -33.69 -11.26
CA LEU A 119 3.79 -32.79 -12.01
C LEU A 119 4.43 -31.43 -12.36
N HIS A 120 5.72 -31.22 -12.07
CA HIS A 120 6.55 -30.09 -12.55
C HIS A 120 5.82 -28.73 -12.63
N ASN A 121 5.31 -28.25 -11.49
CA ASN A 121 4.63 -26.95 -11.31
C ASN A 121 3.16 -26.88 -11.80
N LEU A 122 2.52 -27.99 -12.18
CA LEU A 122 1.06 -28.02 -12.35
C LEU A 122 0.40 -28.13 -10.97
N ASP A 123 -0.16 -27.02 -10.52
CA ASP A 123 -0.67 -26.89 -9.15
C ASP A 123 -1.95 -27.65 -8.91
N THR A 124 -2.90 -27.51 -9.84
CA THR A 124 -4.27 -27.97 -9.64
C THR A 124 -4.69 -28.89 -10.77
N PHE A 125 -5.14 -30.07 -10.39
CA PHE A 125 -5.82 -31.01 -11.26
C PHE A 125 -7.18 -31.32 -10.69
N ASP A 126 -8.16 -31.42 -11.59
CA ASP A 126 -9.49 -31.92 -11.26
C ASP A 126 -9.90 -32.97 -12.27
N THR A 127 -9.71 -34.22 -11.88
CA THR A 127 -10.12 -35.38 -12.66
C THR A 127 -10.91 -36.34 -11.77
N SER A 128 -11.53 -37.35 -12.38
CA SER A 128 -12.28 -38.37 -11.64
C SER A 128 -11.41 -39.14 -10.64
N ILE A 129 -10.10 -39.25 -10.87
CA ILE A 129 -9.17 -40.09 -10.07
C ILE A 129 -8.04 -39.31 -9.41
N LEU A 130 -7.82 -38.04 -9.77
CA LEU A 130 -6.74 -37.22 -9.23
C LEU A 130 -7.26 -35.79 -9.03
N VAL A 131 -7.12 -35.32 -7.79
CA VAL A 131 -7.54 -34.00 -7.35
C VAL A 131 -6.38 -33.40 -6.56
N THR A 132 -5.67 -32.45 -7.16
CA THR A 132 -4.67 -31.66 -6.45
C THR A 132 -5.19 -30.23 -6.25
N ASP A 133 -5.07 -29.71 -5.04
CA ASP A 133 -5.26 -28.30 -4.75
C ASP A 133 -4.25 -27.90 -3.66
N PRO A 134 -3.27 -27.02 -3.99
CA PRO A 134 -2.22 -26.66 -3.04
C PRO A 134 -2.76 -25.91 -1.82
N VAL A 135 -3.95 -25.31 -1.91
CA VAL A 135 -4.60 -24.67 -0.74
C VAL A 135 -5.16 -25.72 0.21
N GLU A 136 -5.79 -26.79 -0.31
CA GLU A 136 -6.29 -27.89 0.51
C GLU A 136 -5.15 -28.69 1.17
N GLN A 137 -4.00 -28.75 0.51
CA GLN A 137 -2.79 -29.43 0.99
C GLN A 137 -1.90 -28.55 1.89
N ASN A 138 -2.29 -27.29 2.15
CA ASN A 138 -1.48 -26.29 2.85
C ASN A 138 -0.11 -26.00 2.19
N GLU A 139 0.07 -26.31 0.91
CA GLU A 139 1.27 -26.00 0.12
C GLU A 139 1.26 -24.57 -0.41
N PHE A 140 0.08 -23.96 -0.54
CA PHE A 140 -0.09 -22.58 -0.95
C PHE A 140 -1.02 -21.83 -0.01
N GLN A 141 -0.53 -20.71 0.52
CA GLN A 141 -1.30 -19.81 1.37
C GLN A 141 -1.51 -18.48 0.66
N ILE A 142 -2.71 -17.92 0.82
CA ILE A 142 -3.02 -16.58 0.36
C ILE A 142 -2.60 -15.61 1.46
N PHE A 143 -1.76 -14.63 1.11
CA PHE A 143 -1.27 -13.64 2.05
C PHE A 143 -2.06 -12.35 1.98
N GLU A 144 -2.32 -11.80 3.17
CA GLU A 144 -2.82 -10.46 3.37
C GLU A 144 -1.65 -9.57 3.78
N TYR A 145 -1.34 -8.58 2.97
CA TYR A 145 -0.36 -7.54 3.22
C TYR A 145 -0.98 -6.38 4.00
N GLY A 146 -0.42 -6.06 5.18
CA GLY A 146 -0.68 -4.80 5.89
C GLY A 146 -0.12 -3.62 5.09
N PRO A 147 -0.69 -2.40 5.19
CA PRO A 147 -0.84 -1.48 4.06
C PRO A 147 0.46 -1.36 3.26
N LEU A 148 0.42 -1.84 2.02
CA LEU A 148 1.54 -1.79 1.10
C LEU A 148 1.52 -0.42 0.43
N ILE A 149 2.55 0.39 0.70
CA ILE A 149 2.63 1.76 0.23
C ILE A 149 3.59 1.81 -0.94
N ASN A 150 3.03 2.01 -2.14
CA ASN A 150 3.79 2.15 -3.36
C ASN A 150 4.49 3.51 -3.40
N ALA A 151 5.74 3.51 -3.89
CA ALA A 151 6.51 4.74 -4.07
C ALA A 151 6.06 5.55 -5.29
N ARG A 152 5.42 4.91 -6.28
CA ARG A 152 5.15 5.51 -7.58
C ARG A 152 3.68 5.42 -7.91
N THR A 153 3.10 6.56 -8.24
CA THR A 153 1.72 6.65 -8.76
C THR A 153 1.69 6.54 -10.29
N PHE A 154 2.73 7.02 -10.99
CA PHE A 154 2.80 6.97 -12.45
C PHE A 154 3.64 5.80 -12.97
N LYS A 155 3.15 5.14 -14.02
CA LYS A 155 3.90 4.07 -14.72
C LYS A 155 5.14 4.65 -15.38
N THR A 156 6.31 4.29 -14.87
CA THR A 156 7.61 4.72 -15.44
C THR A 156 8.00 3.89 -16.67
N ASN A 157 7.53 2.64 -16.75
CA ASN A 157 7.84 1.71 -17.85
C ASN A 157 6.57 1.32 -18.61
N LYS A 158 6.73 0.87 -19.86
CA LYS A 158 5.66 0.25 -20.65
C LYS A 158 5.19 -1.09 -20.08
N GLU A 159 6.07 -1.78 -19.35
CA GLU A 159 5.78 -3.04 -18.68
C GLU A 159 5.31 -2.81 -17.25
N LEU A 160 4.34 -3.62 -16.81
CA LEU A 160 3.86 -3.62 -15.44
C LEU A 160 4.92 -4.26 -14.53
N THR A 161 5.52 -3.45 -13.66
CA THR A 161 6.50 -3.90 -12.67
C THR A 161 5.91 -3.72 -11.26
N ILE A 162 5.80 -4.81 -10.51
CA ILE A 162 5.47 -4.80 -9.07
C ILE A 162 6.80 -4.60 -8.31
N PRO A 163 7.02 -3.47 -7.63
CA PRO A 163 8.33 -3.18 -7.02
C PRO A 163 8.65 -4.03 -5.79
N ASN A 164 7.62 -4.43 -5.03
CA ASN A 164 7.80 -5.31 -3.88
C ASN A 164 7.95 -6.76 -4.38
N GLU A 165 9.14 -7.34 -4.25
CA GLU A 165 9.45 -8.67 -4.79
C GLU A 165 8.64 -9.78 -4.11
N GLN A 166 8.34 -9.67 -2.82
CA GLN A 166 7.50 -10.65 -2.10
C GLN A 166 6.07 -10.66 -2.64
N LEU A 167 5.45 -9.48 -2.82
CA LEU A 167 4.13 -9.36 -3.44
C LEU A 167 4.15 -9.87 -4.87
N LYS A 168 5.20 -9.55 -5.64
CA LYS A 168 5.35 -9.97 -7.04
C LYS A 168 5.42 -11.49 -7.16
N GLU A 169 6.21 -12.15 -6.31
CA GLU A 169 6.31 -13.61 -6.26
C GLU A 169 4.96 -14.23 -5.90
N GLN A 170 4.33 -13.74 -4.83
CA GLN A 170 3.01 -14.20 -4.39
C GLN A 170 1.93 -14.00 -5.46
N TYR A 171 1.92 -12.86 -6.14
CA TYR A 171 0.98 -12.56 -7.21
C TYR A 171 1.17 -13.50 -8.40
N LYS A 172 2.41 -13.77 -8.82
CA LYS A 172 2.70 -14.74 -9.88
C LYS A 172 2.28 -16.16 -9.48
N ARG A 173 2.59 -16.57 -8.24
CA ARG A 173 2.19 -17.88 -7.70
C ARG A 173 0.67 -18.04 -7.71
N PHE A 174 -0.06 -16.98 -7.32
CA PHE A 174 -1.52 -16.93 -7.35
C PHE A 174 -2.08 -16.96 -8.78
N GLN A 175 -1.46 -16.26 -9.72
CA GLN A 175 -1.84 -16.32 -11.14
C GLN A 175 -1.68 -17.72 -11.71
N LEU A 176 -0.56 -18.41 -11.41
CA LEU A 176 -0.37 -19.81 -11.81
C LEU A 176 -1.44 -20.72 -11.19
N TYR A 177 -1.71 -20.56 -9.89
CA TYR A 177 -2.75 -21.31 -9.19
C TYR A 177 -4.11 -21.18 -9.89
N ILE A 178 -4.54 -19.96 -10.23
CA ILE A 178 -5.77 -19.72 -10.98
C ILE A 178 -5.70 -20.32 -12.39
N ALA A 179 -4.59 -20.10 -13.10
CA ALA A 179 -4.44 -20.56 -14.48
C ALA A 179 -4.53 -22.09 -14.59
N HIS A 180 -4.11 -22.81 -13.55
CA HIS A 180 -4.25 -24.26 -13.45
C HIS A 180 -5.68 -24.71 -13.04
N GLY A 181 -6.59 -23.78 -12.71
CA GLY A 181 -7.96 -24.08 -12.31
C GLY A 181 -8.21 -24.11 -10.81
N GLY A 182 -7.32 -23.51 -10.00
CA GLY A 182 -7.52 -23.34 -8.57
C GLY A 182 -8.87 -22.70 -8.23
N GLY A 183 -9.59 -23.27 -7.27
CA GLY A 183 -10.93 -22.82 -6.86
C GLY A 183 -12.11 -23.32 -7.71
N LEU A 184 -11.88 -23.86 -8.92
CA LEU A 184 -12.96 -24.36 -9.79
C LEU A 184 -13.72 -25.56 -9.21
N LYS A 185 -13.08 -26.38 -8.36
CA LYS A 185 -13.72 -27.53 -7.65
C LYS A 185 -14.94 -27.15 -6.81
N ARG A 186 -15.01 -25.90 -6.35
CA ARG A 186 -16.15 -25.39 -5.54
C ARG A 186 -17.39 -25.16 -6.39
N ILE A 187 -17.23 -25.03 -7.70
CA ILE A 187 -18.32 -24.76 -8.65
C ILE A 187 -19.13 -26.05 -8.90
N ASP A 188 -18.50 -27.22 -8.91
CA ASP A 188 -19.15 -28.48 -9.32
C ASP A 188 -19.85 -29.27 -8.19
N LYS A 189 -19.48 -29.07 -6.92
CA LYS A 189 -20.12 -29.78 -5.79
C LYS A 189 -21.52 -29.26 -5.41
N SER A 190 -21.95 -28.13 -5.97
CA SER A 190 -23.28 -27.54 -5.75
C SER A 190 -24.15 -27.62 -7.00
N GLN A 191 -24.40 -28.84 -7.51
CA GLN A 191 -25.38 -29.06 -8.59
C GLN A 191 -26.82 -28.66 -8.22
N LYS A 192 -27.08 -28.17 -7.00
CA LYS A 192 -28.37 -27.57 -6.59
C LYS A 192 -28.45 -26.05 -6.77
N ILE A 193 -27.36 -25.34 -7.04
CA ILE A 193 -27.39 -23.88 -7.24
C ILE A 193 -26.79 -23.55 -8.61
N LYS A 194 -27.65 -23.64 -9.63
CA LYS A 194 -27.35 -23.31 -11.05
C LYS A 194 -27.02 -21.83 -11.32
N GLU A 195 -26.82 -21.01 -10.29
CA GLU A 195 -26.56 -19.57 -10.41
C GLU A 195 -25.36 -19.13 -9.55
N THR A 196 -24.35 -19.99 -9.41
CA THR A 196 -23.09 -19.53 -8.80
C THR A 196 -22.37 -18.64 -9.80
N ILE A 197 -22.20 -17.37 -9.44
CA ILE A 197 -21.74 -16.26 -10.28
C ILE A 197 -20.34 -16.58 -10.84
N GLN A 198 -20.29 -17.10 -12.06
CA GLN A 198 -19.07 -17.18 -12.83
C GLN A 198 -18.69 -15.76 -13.24
N VAL A 199 -17.65 -15.17 -12.63
CA VAL A 199 -16.98 -14.01 -13.20
C VAL A 199 -15.94 -14.51 -14.20
N GLY A 200 -16.40 -15.12 -15.30
CA GLY A 200 -15.55 -15.90 -16.20
C GLY A 200 -15.13 -17.24 -15.59
N LEU A 201 -13.85 -17.63 -15.73
CA LEU A 201 -13.27 -18.88 -15.18
C LEU A 201 -12.81 -18.77 -13.71
N LEU A 202 -13.32 -17.79 -12.95
CA LEU A 202 -12.94 -17.54 -11.55
C LEU A 202 -14.12 -17.80 -10.61
N ASP A 203 -13.87 -18.45 -9.47
CA ASP A 203 -14.81 -18.48 -8.36
C ASP A 203 -14.76 -17.16 -7.55
N GLU A 204 -15.81 -16.89 -6.78
CA GLU A 204 -15.98 -15.62 -6.05
C GLU A 204 -14.83 -15.33 -5.08
N ARG A 205 -14.30 -16.35 -4.39
CA ARG A 205 -13.18 -16.21 -3.45
C ARG A 205 -11.94 -15.69 -4.17
N ASN A 206 -11.55 -16.34 -5.26
CA ASN A 206 -10.37 -15.93 -6.03
C ASN A 206 -10.58 -14.60 -6.74
N ALA A 207 -11.81 -14.26 -7.15
CA ALA A 207 -12.13 -12.95 -7.67
C ALA A 207 -11.91 -11.84 -6.62
N ILE A 208 -12.35 -12.04 -5.37
CA ILE A 208 -12.11 -11.11 -4.25
C ILE A 208 -10.61 -10.94 -3.97
N ILE A 209 -9.85 -12.04 -3.94
CA ILE A 209 -8.39 -12.00 -3.72
C ILE A 209 -7.68 -11.26 -4.86
N LEU A 210 -8.12 -11.47 -6.10
CA LEU A 210 -7.57 -10.77 -7.25
C LEU A 210 -7.86 -9.27 -7.18
N VAL A 211 -9.08 -8.86 -6.80
CA VAL A 211 -9.42 -7.44 -6.54
C VAL A 211 -8.44 -6.87 -5.52
N TYR A 212 -8.23 -7.56 -4.40
CA TYR A 212 -7.28 -7.13 -3.37
C TYR A 212 -5.85 -6.94 -3.91
N TYR A 213 -5.30 -7.91 -4.64
CA TYR A 213 -3.97 -7.78 -5.23
C TYR A 213 -3.85 -6.70 -6.30
N LEU A 214 -4.93 -6.41 -7.03
CA LEU A 214 -4.98 -5.27 -7.96
C LEU A 214 -4.92 -3.94 -7.21
N LEU A 215 -5.61 -3.83 -6.07
CA LEU A 215 -5.57 -2.64 -5.21
C LEU A 215 -4.18 -2.39 -4.62
N LEU A 216 -3.46 -3.45 -4.18
CA LEU A 216 -2.07 -3.31 -3.73
C LEU A 216 -1.12 -2.81 -4.83
N GLN A 217 -1.51 -2.89 -6.10
CA GLN A 217 -0.76 -2.40 -7.25
C GLN A 217 -1.26 -1.04 -7.76
N ASP A 218 -2.13 -0.36 -7.00
CA ASP A 218 -2.83 0.88 -7.39
C ASP A 218 -3.64 0.75 -8.71
N ARG A 219 -4.03 -0.47 -9.09
CA ARG A 219 -4.87 -0.74 -10.28
C ARG A 219 -6.35 -0.62 -9.93
N ILE A 220 -6.74 0.56 -9.43
CA ILE A 220 -8.07 0.83 -8.85
C ILE A 220 -9.20 0.60 -9.86
N GLU A 221 -9.06 1.10 -11.09
CA GLU A 221 -10.09 0.95 -12.14
C GLU A 221 -10.34 -0.52 -12.51
N GLU A 222 -9.27 -1.31 -12.64
CA GLU A 222 -9.36 -2.73 -12.95
C GLU A 222 -9.98 -3.51 -11.78
N ALA A 223 -9.58 -3.18 -10.55
CA ALA A 223 -10.14 -3.73 -9.34
C ALA A 223 -11.64 -3.44 -9.23
N GLN A 224 -12.06 -2.21 -9.50
CA GLN A 224 -13.46 -1.79 -9.46
C GLN A 224 -14.29 -2.50 -10.54
N SER A 225 -13.77 -2.57 -11.77
CA SER A 225 -14.42 -3.28 -12.89
C SER A 225 -14.63 -4.77 -12.58
N LEU A 226 -13.63 -5.42 -11.99
CA LEU A 226 -13.73 -6.82 -11.55
C LEU A 226 -14.72 -6.98 -10.38
N PHE A 227 -14.65 -6.10 -9.38
CA PHE A 227 -15.50 -6.15 -8.19
C PHE A 227 -16.99 -5.95 -8.49
N GLN A 228 -17.32 -5.09 -9.46
CA GLN A 228 -18.70 -4.90 -9.92
C GLN A 228 -19.29 -6.18 -10.52
N ARG A 229 -18.49 -6.97 -11.24
CA ARG A 229 -18.94 -8.25 -11.82
C ARG A 229 -19.29 -9.28 -10.76
N ILE A 230 -18.55 -9.31 -9.64
CA ILE A 230 -18.81 -10.20 -8.49
C ILE A 230 -20.18 -9.89 -7.85
N SER A 231 -20.61 -8.62 -7.87
CA SER A 231 -21.75 -8.15 -7.09
C SER A 231 -23.15 -8.45 -7.68
N THR A 232 -23.24 -9.08 -8.86
CA THR A 232 -24.47 -9.14 -9.67
C THR A 232 -25.41 -10.33 -9.42
N GLY A 233 -25.06 -11.31 -8.58
CA GLY A 233 -25.94 -12.47 -8.32
C GLY A 233 -27.01 -12.19 -7.27
N LYS A 234 -28.27 -12.42 -7.63
CA LYS A 234 -29.48 -12.13 -6.84
C LYS A 234 -29.73 -13.07 -5.64
N HIS A 235 -28.81 -13.98 -5.32
CA HIS A 235 -28.99 -14.96 -4.24
C HIS A 235 -27.87 -14.85 -3.20
N GLN A 236 -27.96 -13.86 -2.32
CA GLN A 236 -26.99 -13.63 -1.25
C GLN A 236 -27.32 -14.46 0.00
N GLN A 237 -26.95 -15.74 -0.01
CA GLN A 237 -26.41 -16.37 1.21
C GLN A 237 -24.90 -16.48 1.02
N ILE A 238 -24.19 -15.38 1.28
CA ILE A 238 -22.73 -15.35 1.20
C ILE A 238 -22.21 -15.83 2.56
N GLY A 239 -21.75 -17.08 2.63
CA GLY A 239 -21.16 -17.66 3.84
C GLY A 239 -19.68 -17.34 4.03
N GLU A 240 -18.92 -17.23 2.93
CA GLU A 240 -17.46 -17.05 2.97
C GLU A 240 -17.04 -15.62 2.57
N MET A 241 -16.03 -15.09 3.25
CA MET A 241 -15.37 -13.79 2.96
C MET A 241 -16.25 -12.51 3.00
N GLN A 242 -17.43 -12.55 3.63
CA GLN A 242 -18.32 -11.39 3.68
C GLN A 242 -17.67 -10.12 4.27
N ILE A 243 -16.86 -10.26 5.32
CA ILE A 243 -16.20 -9.12 5.97
C ILE A 243 -15.14 -8.47 5.05
N GLN A 244 -14.38 -9.28 4.30
CA GLN A 244 -13.41 -8.80 3.31
C GLN A 244 -14.12 -8.08 2.17
N ARG A 245 -15.24 -8.65 1.68
CA ARG A 245 -16.05 -8.03 0.63
C ARG A 245 -16.62 -6.69 1.06
N ASP A 246 -17.14 -6.59 2.28
CA ASP A 246 -17.67 -5.34 2.83
C ASP A 246 -16.57 -4.30 3.04
N TYR A 247 -15.38 -4.73 3.47
CA TYR A 247 -14.24 -3.82 3.58
C TYR A 247 -13.78 -3.31 2.20
N LEU A 248 -13.69 -4.18 1.19
CA LEU A 248 -13.35 -3.78 -0.17
C LEU A 248 -14.39 -2.84 -0.79
N SER A 249 -15.68 -3.06 -0.53
CA SER A 249 -16.74 -2.15 -1.00
C SER A 249 -16.65 -0.78 -0.33
N ALA A 250 -16.38 -0.74 0.98
CA ALA A 250 -16.11 0.50 1.70
C ALA A 250 -14.87 1.22 1.16
N TYR A 251 -13.78 0.51 0.89
CA TYR A 251 -12.56 1.08 0.31
C TYR A 251 -12.82 1.67 -1.10
N LEU A 252 -13.52 0.92 -1.96
CA LEU A 252 -13.83 1.38 -3.32
C LEU A 252 -14.83 2.55 -3.33
N ASP A 253 -15.64 2.73 -2.29
CA ASP A 253 -16.51 3.89 -2.13
C ASP A 253 -15.70 5.20 -2.08
N PHE A 254 -14.53 5.20 -1.41
CA PHE A 254 -13.60 6.34 -1.38
C PHE A 254 -13.01 6.67 -2.76
N SER A 255 -12.90 5.68 -3.65
CA SER A 255 -12.40 5.87 -5.01
C SER A 255 -13.45 6.43 -5.98
N SER A 256 -14.71 6.55 -5.55
CA SER A 256 -15.84 6.95 -6.40
C SER A 256 -15.96 8.47 -6.57
N ILE A 257 -14.86 9.21 -6.58
CA ILE A 257 -14.86 10.67 -6.79
C ILE A 257 -15.38 10.96 -8.21
N VAL A 258 -16.50 11.66 -8.30
CA VAL A 258 -17.11 12.10 -9.57
C VAL A 258 -16.86 13.60 -9.73
N GLY A 259 -16.02 13.98 -10.69
CA GLY A 259 -15.80 15.38 -11.04
C GLY A 259 -14.66 15.60 -12.04
N ASN A 260 -14.78 16.64 -12.85
CA ASN A 260 -13.67 17.17 -13.66
C ASN A 260 -12.83 18.14 -12.82
N ASP A 261 -11.61 18.49 -13.27
CA ASP A 261 -10.67 19.44 -12.63
C ASP A 261 -11.33 20.75 -12.11
N GLU A 262 -12.46 21.15 -12.70
CA GLU A 262 -13.17 22.38 -12.37
C GLU A 262 -14.14 22.24 -11.18
N ASN A 263 -14.78 21.08 -10.95
CA ASN A 263 -15.77 20.84 -9.88
C ASN A 263 -15.62 19.43 -9.29
N ILE A 264 -14.85 19.31 -8.20
CA ILE A 264 -14.75 18.07 -7.43
C ILE A 264 -15.98 17.99 -6.53
N SER A 265 -16.88 17.02 -6.79
CA SER A 265 -17.96 16.68 -5.87
C SER A 265 -17.48 15.59 -4.92
N ILE A 266 -17.75 15.76 -3.63
CA ILE A 266 -17.34 14.80 -2.62
C ILE A 266 -18.43 13.73 -2.51
N PRO A 267 -18.09 12.44 -2.66
CA PRO A 267 -19.07 11.38 -2.58
C PRO A 267 -19.67 11.31 -1.17
N ALA A 268 -20.93 10.90 -1.07
CA ALA A 268 -21.62 10.74 0.21
C ALA A 268 -21.04 9.59 1.09
N LEU A 269 -20.27 8.68 0.47
CA LEU A 269 -19.63 7.53 1.11
C LEU A 269 -20.63 6.63 1.86
N THR A 270 -21.80 6.40 1.25
CA THR A 270 -22.92 5.67 1.87
C THR A 270 -22.57 4.22 2.19
N ILE A 271 -21.82 3.54 1.31
CA ILE A 271 -21.39 2.16 1.52
C ILE A 271 -20.40 2.12 2.67
N ALA A 272 -19.37 2.96 2.65
CA ALA A 272 -18.36 3.02 3.70
C ALA A 272 -18.98 3.27 5.08
N ARG A 273 -19.94 4.20 5.18
CA ARG A 273 -20.68 4.49 6.42
C ARG A 273 -21.48 3.30 6.92
N SER A 274 -22.19 2.62 6.02
CA SER A 274 -22.97 1.43 6.36
C SER A 274 -22.09 0.31 6.89
N VAL A 275 -20.93 0.10 6.28
CA VAL A 275 -19.96 -0.94 6.65
C VAL A 275 -19.29 -0.62 7.99
N ALA A 276 -18.81 0.60 8.18
CA ALA A 276 -18.21 1.04 9.45
C ALA A 276 -19.19 0.83 10.62
N SER A 277 -20.46 1.22 10.42
CA SER A 277 -21.51 1.03 11.43
C SER A 277 -21.81 -0.44 11.71
N LYS A 278 -21.85 -1.27 10.67
CA LYS A 278 -22.11 -2.72 10.77
C LYS A 278 -21.05 -3.44 11.61
N TYR A 279 -19.78 -3.07 11.49
CA TYR A 279 -18.66 -3.78 12.13
C TYR A 279 -18.04 -3.09 13.35
N LYS A 280 -18.64 -2.01 13.84
CA LYS A 280 -18.16 -1.22 14.99
C LYS A 280 -17.79 -2.06 16.23
N ASN A 281 -18.60 -3.07 16.56
CA ASN A 281 -18.39 -3.93 17.73
C ASN A 281 -17.92 -5.35 17.35
N TYR A 282 -17.24 -5.51 16.22
CA TYR A 282 -16.81 -6.83 15.75
C TYR A 282 -15.80 -7.48 16.72
N PRO A 283 -15.94 -8.79 17.05
CA PRO A 283 -15.17 -9.43 18.12
C PRO A 283 -13.68 -9.61 17.82
N ILE A 284 -13.26 -9.58 16.55
CA ILE A 284 -11.86 -9.74 16.17
C ILE A 284 -11.17 -8.38 16.16
N THR A 285 -10.19 -8.19 17.06
CA THR A 285 -9.48 -6.92 17.27
C THR A 285 -8.90 -6.33 15.98
N ARG A 286 -8.24 -7.14 15.14
CA ARG A 286 -7.67 -6.68 13.86
C ARG A 286 -8.71 -5.99 12.99
N TRP A 287 -9.85 -6.65 12.78
CA TRP A 287 -10.93 -6.12 11.96
C TRP A 287 -11.59 -4.89 12.58
N ARG A 288 -11.82 -4.91 13.89
CA ARG A 288 -12.36 -3.75 14.61
C ARG A 288 -11.47 -2.52 14.43
N LEU A 289 -10.15 -2.64 14.55
CA LEU A 289 -9.22 -1.53 14.33
C LEU A 289 -9.30 -0.97 12.90
N ILE A 290 -9.47 -1.84 11.89
CA ILE A 290 -9.65 -1.42 10.49
C ILE A 290 -10.94 -0.59 10.33
N PHE A 291 -12.05 -1.02 10.93
CA PHE A 291 -13.31 -0.29 10.85
C PHE A 291 -13.36 0.96 11.74
N ASP A 292 -12.63 0.97 12.87
CA ASP A 292 -12.45 2.15 13.71
C ASP A 292 -11.66 3.24 12.98
N GLU A 293 -10.61 2.85 12.24
CA GLU A 293 -9.87 3.75 11.36
C GLU A 293 -10.79 4.29 10.27
N LEU A 294 -11.55 3.42 9.58
CA LEU A 294 -12.55 3.83 8.58
C LEU A 294 -13.55 4.85 9.15
N GLU A 295 -14.09 4.62 10.35
CA GLU A 295 -15.00 5.56 11.04
C GLU A 295 -14.30 6.90 11.34
N THR A 296 -13.02 6.86 11.72
CA THR A 296 -12.21 8.05 11.99
C THR A 296 -12.02 8.88 10.71
N GLN A 297 -11.70 8.26 9.58
CA GLN A 297 -11.56 8.96 8.30
C GLN A 297 -12.88 9.61 7.86
N LEU A 298 -14.00 8.89 8.01
CA LEU A 298 -15.33 9.43 7.70
C LEU A 298 -15.66 10.67 8.55
N LYS A 299 -15.33 10.66 9.85
CA LYS A 299 -15.52 11.81 10.74
C LYS A 299 -14.64 13.00 10.36
N GLU A 300 -13.41 12.76 9.92
CA GLU A 300 -12.52 13.81 9.42
C GLU A 300 -13.13 14.50 8.18
N ILE A 301 -13.71 13.72 7.26
CA ILE A 301 -14.42 14.22 6.07
C ILE A 301 -15.68 15.00 6.49
N ASP A 302 -16.51 14.45 7.37
CA ASP A 302 -17.74 15.12 7.85
C ASP A 302 -17.45 16.44 8.54
N LYS A 303 -16.38 16.50 9.33
CA LYS A 303 -15.93 17.73 9.98
C LYS A 303 -15.48 18.77 8.96
N ALA A 304 -14.83 18.33 7.88
CA ALA A 304 -14.30 19.20 6.84
C ALA A 304 -15.40 19.77 5.93
N TYR A 305 -16.37 18.96 5.55
CA TYR A 305 -17.35 19.30 4.50
C TYR A 305 -18.79 19.46 5.01
N GLY A 306 -19.05 19.19 6.29
CA GLY A 306 -20.40 19.03 6.84
C GLY A 306 -20.90 17.59 6.66
N VAL A 307 -21.97 17.22 7.38
CA VAL A 307 -22.58 15.89 7.24
C VAL A 307 -23.22 15.78 5.86
N ILE A 308 -22.69 14.90 5.02
CA ILE A 308 -23.19 14.64 3.67
C ILE A 308 -24.21 13.49 3.76
N SER A 309 -25.50 13.79 3.62
CA SER A 309 -26.60 12.81 3.54
C SER A 309 -27.29 12.88 2.17
N ASP A 310 -27.78 11.75 1.66
CA ASP A 310 -28.48 11.65 0.36
C ASP A 310 -29.67 12.62 0.21
N ASP A 311 -30.24 13.12 1.33
CA ASP A 311 -31.40 14.02 1.34
C ASP A 311 -31.09 15.51 1.07
N GLN A 312 -29.84 15.91 0.80
CA GLN A 312 -29.50 17.32 0.54
C GLN A 312 -28.68 17.54 -0.73
N ILE A 313 -29.31 17.27 -1.88
CA ILE A 313 -28.94 17.91 -3.15
C ILE A 313 -30.24 18.38 -3.83
N ILE A 314 -30.69 19.60 -3.52
CA ILE A 314 -31.41 20.56 -4.42
C ILE A 314 -31.44 21.94 -3.73
N GLU A 315 -30.83 22.91 -4.43
CA GLU A 315 -30.99 24.38 -4.44
C GLU A 315 -31.08 25.20 -3.14
N SER A 316 -30.20 26.20 -3.00
CA SER A 316 -30.44 27.51 -3.63
C SER A 316 -29.35 28.55 -3.32
N ASP A 317 -29.04 29.31 -4.36
CA ASP A 317 -28.35 30.59 -4.34
C ASP A 317 -29.31 31.66 -3.77
N LYS A 318 -28.91 32.43 -2.72
CA LYS A 318 -29.46 33.75 -2.36
C LYS A 318 -28.70 34.43 -1.19
N GLY A 319 -27.79 35.33 -1.55
CA GLY A 319 -27.64 36.70 -1.03
C GLY A 319 -27.61 37.04 0.48
N LYS A 320 -26.41 37.44 0.95
CA LYS A 320 -26.03 38.62 1.80
C LYS A 320 -26.67 38.84 3.19
N ASN A 321 -25.84 38.90 4.24
CA ASN A 321 -25.30 40.18 4.78
C ASN A 321 -24.23 40.00 5.88
N ILE A 322 -23.32 40.98 5.92
CA ILE A 322 -22.23 41.22 6.89
C ILE A 322 -22.71 42.20 7.98
N PHE A 323 -22.14 42.12 9.20
CA PHE A 323 -21.70 43.20 10.14
C PHE A 323 -21.65 42.60 11.58
N GLN A 324 -20.51 42.37 12.24
CA GLN A 324 -19.48 43.25 12.85
C GLN A 324 -19.77 43.70 14.30
N ILE A 325 -18.72 43.64 15.17
CA ILE A 325 -18.35 44.42 16.41
C ILE A 325 -18.05 43.49 17.62
N ASP A 326 -17.08 43.67 18.54
CA ASP A 326 -15.77 44.35 18.67
C ASP A 326 -15.03 43.81 19.94
N TYR A 327 -13.70 44.03 19.99
CA TYR A 327 -12.75 44.23 21.11
C TYR A 327 -13.06 43.92 22.59
N MET A 328 -12.04 43.36 23.29
CA MET A 328 -11.45 43.93 24.53
C MET A 328 -9.98 43.50 24.74
N ARG A 329 -9.25 44.36 25.48
CA ARG A 329 -7.78 44.60 25.53
C ARG A 329 -7.17 44.12 26.86
N SER A 330 -5.88 43.75 26.90
CA SER A 330 -4.96 44.07 28.02
C SER A 330 -3.48 43.77 27.68
N ASN A 331 -2.58 44.65 28.16
CA ASN A 331 -1.15 44.81 27.87
C ASN A 331 -0.23 43.94 28.73
N ILE A 332 1.01 43.65 28.26
CA ILE A 332 2.28 43.76 29.03
C ILE A 332 3.41 44.18 28.05
N ILE A 333 4.24 45.15 28.46
CA ILE A 333 5.49 45.64 27.83
C ILE A 333 6.66 45.06 28.62
N ASP A 334 7.79 44.73 27.97
CA ASP A 334 9.12 44.96 28.55
C ASP A 334 10.24 45.12 27.51
N ASN A 335 11.22 45.93 27.91
CA ASN A 335 12.23 46.64 27.11
C ASN A 335 13.46 45.79 26.71
N ALA A 336 14.00 46.01 25.50
CA ALA A 336 15.37 45.61 25.14
C ALA A 336 15.95 46.55 24.04
N ALA A 337 16.37 47.76 24.42
CA ALA A 337 16.84 48.80 23.50
C ALA A 337 18.30 49.25 23.70
N GLU A 338 19.10 48.57 24.52
CA GLU A 338 20.40 49.12 24.95
C GLU A 338 21.67 48.42 24.45
N GLN A 339 21.57 47.32 23.71
CA GLN A 339 22.76 46.56 23.26
C GLN A 339 23.14 46.72 21.78
N GLU A 340 22.26 47.26 20.91
CA GLU A 340 22.55 47.42 19.47
C GLU A 340 23.40 48.67 19.15
N ASN A 341 23.42 49.67 20.04
CA ASN A 341 24.06 50.97 19.77
C ASN A 341 25.61 50.94 19.76
N LYS A 342 26.24 49.89 20.29
CA LYS A 342 27.72 49.79 20.32
C LYS A 342 28.32 49.08 19.09
N ARG A 343 27.52 48.35 18.30
CA ARG A 343 28.01 47.62 17.12
C ARG A 343 28.04 48.50 15.86
N GLN A 344 27.19 49.53 15.79
CA GLN A 344 27.00 50.35 14.59
C GLN A 344 28.09 51.42 14.34
N GLN A 345 28.95 51.71 15.32
CA GLN A 345 30.00 52.74 15.16
C GLN A 345 31.22 52.26 14.37
N LEU A 346 31.47 50.95 14.30
CA LEU A 346 32.66 50.38 13.64
C LEU A 346 32.47 50.12 12.13
N LEU A 347 31.24 50.11 11.63
CA LEU A 347 30.92 49.87 10.20
C LEU A 347 30.95 51.12 9.33
N ARG A 348 31.10 52.32 9.91
CA ARG A 348 30.99 53.61 9.20
C ARG A 348 32.29 54.07 8.53
N SER A 349 33.41 53.35 8.67
CA SER A 349 34.73 53.80 8.23
C SER A 349 35.21 53.24 6.88
N SER A 350 34.32 52.77 6.00
CA SER A 350 34.72 52.33 4.65
C SER A 350 33.66 52.69 3.62
N SER A 351 33.81 53.89 3.05
CA SER A 351 32.93 54.48 2.05
C SER A 351 33.48 54.28 0.64
N ASN A 352 32.91 53.30 -0.08
CA ASN A 352 32.56 53.41 -1.49
C ASN A 352 31.05 53.13 -1.56
N VAL A 353 30.29 53.97 -2.28
CA VAL A 353 28.83 53.92 -2.30
C VAL A 353 28.38 52.75 -3.19
N ASP A 354 28.33 51.56 -2.62
CA ASP A 354 27.75 50.38 -3.27
C ASP A 354 26.23 50.53 -3.38
N VAL A 355 25.71 50.34 -4.59
CA VAL A 355 24.27 50.19 -4.84
C VAL A 355 23.89 48.76 -4.45
N SER A 356 23.17 48.57 -3.34
CA SER A 356 22.64 47.26 -2.96
C SER A 356 21.21 47.12 -3.47
N PHE A 357 20.95 46.01 -4.17
CA PHE A 357 19.67 45.71 -4.81
C PHE A 357 19.27 44.26 -4.52
N ASP A 358 18.02 44.06 -4.10
CA ASP A 358 17.43 42.75 -3.82
C ASP A 358 15.97 42.66 -4.28
N ILE A 359 15.49 41.45 -4.54
CA ILE A 359 14.12 41.16 -4.97
C ILE A 359 13.52 40.04 -4.12
N GLU A 360 12.35 40.32 -3.54
CA GLU A 360 11.54 39.37 -2.81
C GLU A 360 10.16 39.26 -3.44
N THR A 361 9.54 38.10 -3.34
CA THR A 361 8.18 37.84 -3.83
C THR A 361 7.28 37.44 -2.66
N ASP A 362 6.23 38.21 -2.43
CA ASP A 362 5.14 37.80 -1.53
C ASP A 362 4.08 37.08 -2.39
N THR A 363 4.20 35.77 -2.47
CA THR A 363 3.32 34.91 -3.27
C THR A 363 1.90 34.82 -2.71
N LYS A 364 1.70 35.09 -1.41
CA LYS A 364 0.38 35.08 -0.75
C LYS A 364 -0.41 36.36 -1.02
N GLN A 365 0.26 37.51 -1.00
CA GLN A 365 -0.36 38.80 -1.34
C GLN A 365 -0.30 39.13 -2.83
N GLY A 366 0.46 38.36 -3.61
CA GLY A 366 0.65 38.56 -5.03
C GLY A 366 1.45 39.83 -5.36
N LYS A 367 2.52 40.07 -4.60
CA LYS A 367 3.36 41.27 -4.71
C LYS A 367 4.82 40.91 -4.95
N ILE A 368 5.52 41.74 -5.71
CA ILE A 368 6.98 41.72 -5.86
C ILE A 368 7.51 42.93 -5.10
N ILE A 369 8.45 42.71 -4.20
CA ILE A 369 9.07 43.73 -3.35
C ILE A 369 10.51 43.90 -3.81
N LEU A 370 10.82 45.08 -4.36
CA LEU A 370 12.19 45.44 -4.72
C LEU A 370 12.80 46.28 -3.60
N LYS A 371 13.85 45.77 -2.97
CA LYS A 371 14.62 46.48 -1.94
C LYS A 371 15.84 47.11 -2.57
N HIS A 372 16.00 48.42 -2.45
CA HIS A 372 17.16 49.12 -3.02
C HIS A 372 17.74 50.17 -2.07
N LYS A 373 19.05 50.40 -2.20
CA LYS A 373 19.80 51.45 -1.49
C LYS A 373 20.57 52.29 -2.50
N ASN A 374 20.50 53.62 -2.37
CA ASN A 374 21.12 54.59 -3.29
C ASN A 374 20.59 54.52 -4.76
N GLY A 375 19.36 54.03 -4.95
CA GLY A 375 18.71 54.00 -6.26
C GLY A 375 18.30 55.42 -6.70
N LYS A 376 18.64 55.82 -7.93
CA LYS A 376 18.25 57.14 -8.45
C LYS A 376 16.76 57.14 -8.82
N SER A 377 16.00 58.08 -8.26
CA SER A 377 14.57 58.27 -8.55
C SER A 377 14.30 58.32 -10.07
N GLY A 378 13.31 57.57 -10.54
CA GLY A 378 12.94 57.51 -11.96
C GLY A 378 13.83 56.62 -12.84
N SER A 379 14.83 55.94 -12.26
CA SER A 379 15.58 54.92 -13.00
C SER A 379 14.68 53.71 -13.29
N LEU A 380 14.84 53.14 -14.49
CA LEU A 380 14.06 51.98 -14.93
C LEU A 380 14.75 50.69 -14.49
N ILE A 381 14.00 49.85 -13.77
CA ILE A 381 14.35 48.44 -13.52
C ILE A 381 13.64 47.59 -14.57
N THR A 382 14.36 46.64 -15.13
CA THR A 382 13.77 45.65 -16.05
C THR A 382 13.46 44.38 -15.27
N LEU A 383 12.19 43.98 -15.28
CA LEU A 383 11.74 42.69 -14.78
C LEU A 383 11.51 41.73 -15.94
N ARG A 384 12.13 40.56 -15.88
CA ARG A 384 12.00 39.46 -16.84
C ARG A 384 11.39 38.26 -16.15
N PHE A 385 10.36 37.69 -16.75
CA PHE A 385 9.63 36.55 -16.22
C PHE A 385 9.91 35.33 -17.10
N HIS A 386 10.39 34.27 -16.48
CA HIS A 386 10.70 33.00 -17.12
C HIS A 386 9.73 31.94 -16.60
N PHE A 387 8.79 31.48 -17.44
CA PHE A 387 7.83 30.43 -17.08
C PHE A 387 8.53 29.10 -17.02
N VAL A 388 8.23 28.31 -15.99
CA VAL A 388 8.88 27.00 -15.82
C VAL A 388 7.93 25.92 -15.41
N ASP A 389 8.22 24.71 -15.89
CA ASP A 389 7.65 23.48 -15.35
C ASP A 389 8.35 23.15 -14.01
N VAL A 390 7.62 23.40 -12.93
CA VAL A 390 8.15 23.24 -11.56
C VAL A 390 8.41 21.77 -11.25
N GLU A 391 7.67 20.83 -11.83
CA GLU A 391 7.86 19.40 -11.58
C GLU A 391 9.21 18.93 -12.12
N VAL A 392 9.55 19.35 -13.33
CA VAL A 392 10.82 19.00 -13.98
C VAL A 392 12.00 19.64 -13.26
N LEU A 393 11.89 20.92 -12.89
CA LEU A 393 12.92 21.60 -12.09
C LEU A 393 13.13 20.92 -10.75
N PHE A 394 12.06 20.62 -10.03
CA PHE A 394 12.14 19.97 -8.74
C PHE A 394 12.76 18.58 -8.84
N SER A 395 12.43 17.82 -9.88
CA SER A 395 12.98 16.49 -10.12
C SER A 395 14.48 16.49 -10.42
N THR A 396 14.98 17.58 -11.01
CA THR A 396 16.42 17.75 -11.31
C THR A 396 17.18 18.29 -10.12
N ASN A 397 16.59 19.21 -9.34
CA ASN A 397 17.24 19.90 -8.22
C ASN A 397 16.28 20.09 -7.03
N PRO A 398 15.98 19.04 -6.25
CA PRO A 398 14.96 19.10 -5.20
C PRO A 398 15.35 19.94 -3.97
N PHE A 399 16.64 20.23 -3.75
CA PHE A 399 17.16 20.94 -2.55
C PHE A 399 17.81 22.30 -2.88
N VAL A 400 17.49 22.89 -4.04
CA VAL A 400 18.09 24.15 -4.49
C VAL A 400 17.05 25.27 -4.40
N HIS A 401 17.13 26.06 -3.34
CA HIS A 401 16.23 27.22 -3.16
C HIS A 401 16.74 28.51 -3.83
N ASP A 402 18.06 28.70 -4.03
CA ASP A 402 18.61 30.05 -4.34
C ASP A 402 19.71 30.14 -5.43
N THR A 403 20.18 29.06 -6.06
CA THR A 403 21.35 29.13 -6.99
C THR A 403 21.00 29.06 -8.48
N THR A 404 19.76 29.34 -8.87
CA THR A 404 19.35 29.33 -10.29
C THR A 404 19.73 30.58 -11.07
N SER A 405 20.28 31.61 -10.42
CA SER A 405 20.70 32.87 -11.05
C SER A 405 21.67 32.69 -12.24
N ALA A 406 22.47 31.62 -12.24
CA ALA A 406 23.39 31.33 -13.34
C ALA A 406 22.69 30.74 -14.59
N HIS A 407 21.63 29.93 -14.41
CA HIS A 407 21.00 29.17 -15.51
C HIS A 407 20.01 30.00 -16.34
N PHE A 408 19.39 31.02 -15.75
CA PHE A 408 18.41 31.87 -16.45
C PHE A 408 19.04 32.98 -17.30
N SER A 409 20.34 33.23 -17.14
CA SER A 409 21.07 34.26 -17.89
C SER A 409 21.09 34.03 -19.42
N VAL A 410 20.83 32.80 -19.87
CA VAL A 410 20.84 32.37 -21.28
C VAL A 410 19.43 32.16 -21.86
N LEU A 411 18.38 32.22 -21.03
CA LEU A 411 17.00 31.95 -21.46
C LEU A 411 16.28 33.23 -21.92
N LYS A 412 15.50 33.12 -23.00
CA LYS A 412 14.65 34.22 -23.48
C LYS A 412 13.45 34.38 -22.52
N PRO A 413 13.21 35.58 -21.97
CA PRO A 413 12.08 35.80 -21.08
C PRO A 413 10.74 35.64 -21.80
N ASN A 414 9.76 35.05 -21.11
CA ASN A 414 8.39 34.90 -21.61
C ASN A 414 7.60 36.21 -21.53
N PHE A 415 7.92 37.05 -20.54
CA PHE A 415 7.33 38.37 -20.36
C PHE A 415 8.39 39.33 -19.81
N GLU A 416 8.43 40.56 -20.30
CA GLU A 416 9.35 41.60 -19.84
C GLU A 416 8.56 42.88 -19.58
N MET A 417 8.89 43.58 -18.49
CA MET A 417 8.35 44.88 -18.19
C MET A 417 9.38 45.80 -17.55
N LYS A 418 9.18 47.11 -17.67
CA LYS A 418 10.05 48.12 -17.06
C LYS A 418 9.26 48.92 -16.03
N ILE A 419 9.87 49.11 -14.87
CA ILE A 419 9.25 49.78 -13.73
C ILE A 419 10.17 50.89 -13.26
N ALA A 420 9.62 52.08 -13.03
CA ALA A 420 10.35 53.19 -12.45
C ALA A 420 10.44 53.00 -10.93
N LEU A 421 11.64 53.20 -10.37
CA LEU A 421 11.81 53.26 -8.92
C LEU A 421 11.05 54.45 -8.34
N ASN A 422 10.42 54.23 -7.18
CA ASN A 422 9.71 55.27 -6.44
C ASN A 422 10.66 56.42 -6.04
N LYS A 423 10.09 57.61 -5.77
CA LYS A 423 10.87 58.80 -5.40
C LYS A 423 11.67 58.54 -4.13
N THR A 424 12.95 58.89 -4.16
CA THR A 424 13.84 58.81 -3.01
C THR A 424 13.45 59.87 -1.99
N ASN A 425 13.12 59.47 -0.76
CA ASN A 425 12.91 60.40 0.34
C ASN A 425 14.24 60.58 1.09
N GLU A 426 14.71 61.82 1.22
CA GLU A 426 15.95 62.13 1.94
C GLU A 426 15.88 61.59 3.37
N GLY A 427 16.79 60.67 3.72
CA GLY A 427 16.95 60.13 5.09
C GLY A 427 16.62 58.63 5.27
N ILE A 428 16.13 57.91 4.26
CA ILE A 428 15.82 56.48 4.34
C ILE A 428 17.02 55.62 3.87
N ILE A 429 17.38 54.58 4.65
CA ILE A 429 18.57 53.74 4.42
C ILE A 429 18.31 52.60 3.41
N THR A 430 17.07 52.16 3.25
CA THR A 430 16.60 51.12 2.31
C THR A 430 15.17 51.43 1.89
N GLU A 431 14.90 51.51 0.59
CA GLU A 431 13.57 51.79 0.04
C GLU A 431 12.97 50.53 -0.58
N GLU A 432 11.65 50.42 -0.45
CA GLU A 432 10.87 49.29 -0.99
C GLU A 432 9.93 49.79 -2.09
N THR A 433 10.05 49.19 -3.28
CA THR A 433 9.08 49.39 -4.37
C THR A 433 8.22 48.13 -4.46
N ILE A 434 6.94 48.27 -4.14
CA ILE A 434 5.95 47.19 -4.20
C ILE A 434 5.28 47.21 -5.58
N ILE A 435 5.27 46.05 -6.22
CA ILE A 435 4.75 45.86 -7.58
C ILE A 435 3.69 44.76 -7.53
N GLU A 436 2.51 45.02 -8.08
CA GLU A 436 1.48 44.00 -8.24
C GLU A 436 1.88 43.01 -9.34
N ILE A 437 1.65 41.71 -9.13
CA ILE A 437 1.93 40.70 -10.16
C ILE A 437 1.05 40.94 -11.40
N PRO A 438 1.66 41.08 -12.60
CA PRO A 438 0.92 41.29 -13.84
C PRO A 438 -0.09 40.16 -14.12
N SER A 439 -1.24 40.50 -14.70
CA SER A 439 -2.28 39.52 -15.08
C SER A 439 -1.74 38.41 -16.01
N SER A 440 -0.78 38.74 -16.88
CA SER A 440 -0.10 37.80 -17.78
C SER A 440 0.73 36.71 -17.08
N VAL A 441 1.06 36.91 -15.79
CA VAL A 441 1.94 36.03 -14.99
C VAL A 441 1.21 35.41 -13.79
N LYS A 442 0.11 36.01 -13.31
CA LYS A 442 -0.60 35.71 -12.05
C LYS A 442 -1.00 34.23 -11.78
N ARG A 443 -1.01 33.36 -12.79
CA ARG A 443 -1.32 31.92 -12.66
C ARG A 443 -0.23 31.00 -13.20
N LYS A 444 0.95 31.54 -13.47
CA LYS A 444 2.06 30.80 -14.08
C LYS A 444 3.23 30.79 -13.13
N ASN A 445 3.70 29.59 -12.82
CA ASN A 445 4.93 29.42 -12.06
C ASN A 445 6.09 29.98 -12.88
N SER A 446 6.81 30.92 -12.28
CA SER A 446 7.85 31.66 -12.98
C SER A 446 8.98 32.08 -12.06
N PHE A 447 10.16 32.31 -12.63
CA PHE A 447 11.19 33.09 -11.96
C PHE A 447 11.12 34.53 -12.46
N VAL A 448 11.24 35.47 -11.52
CA VAL A 448 11.35 36.90 -11.81
C VAL A 448 12.80 37.29 -11.66
N GLU A 449 13.41 37.71 -12.77
CA GLU A 449 14.73 38.31 -12.81
C GLU A 449 14.57 39.83 -12.83
N ALA A 450 15.21 40.52 -11.90
CA ALA A 450 15.28 41.98 -11.86
C ALA A 450 16.70 42.44 -12.16
N GLU A 451 16.82 43.36 -13.12
CA GLU A 451 18.10 43.94 -13.56
C GLU A 451 18.12 45.44 -13.30
N TYR A 452 19.13 45.89 -12.54
CA TYR A 452 19.39 47.30 -12.25
C TYR A 452 20.90 47.59 -12.26
N CYS A 453 21.35 48.57 -13.04
CA CYS A 453 22.76 48.97 -13.12
C CYS A 453 23.76 47.82 -13.35
N GLY A 454 23.37 46.78 -14.11
CA GLY A 454 24.18 45.59 -14.37
C GLY A 454 24.16 44.54 -13.26
N ILE A 455 23.51 44.81 -12.12
CA ILE A 455 23.26 43.85 -11.05
C ILE A 455 21.96 43.11 -11.38
N ARG A 456 22.02 41.78 -11.35
CA ARG A 456 20.88 40.89 -11.54
C ARG A 456 20.56 40.16 -10.25
N ARG A 457 19.28 40.08 -9.94
CA ARG A 457 18.73 39.29 -8.84
C ARG A 457 17.54 38.50 -9.35
N THR A 458 17.34 37.31 -8.82
CA THR A 458 16.27 36.40 -9.23
C THR A 458 15.50 35.97 -8.00
N SER A 459 14.18 35.84 -8.13
CA SER A 459 13.31 35.31 -7.09
C SER A 459 12.26 34.40 -7.72
N SER A 460 11.84 33.36 -7.00
CA SER A 460 10.79 32.45 -7.45
C SER A 460 9.42 33.07 -7.24
N LEU A 461 8.52 32.90 -8.21
CA LEU A 461 7.15 33.35 -8.16
C LEU A 461 6.23 32.15 -8.42
N PHE A 462 5.98 31.40 -7.34
CA PHE A 462 5.01 30.31 -7.30
C PHE A 462 3.78 30.77 -6.51
N VAL A 463 2.75 31.20 -7.23
CA VAL A 463 1.51 31.64 -6.61
C VAL A 463 0.73 30.40 -6.18
N SER A 464 0.39 30.34 -4.89
CA SER A 464 -0.35 29.22 -4.30
C SER A 464 -1.57 29.74 -3.55
N ASN A 465 -2.73 29.14 -3.84
CA ASN A 465 -3.97 29.30 -3.06
C ASN A 465 -4.17 28.15 -2.07
N MET A 466 -3.09 27.48 -1.69
CA MET A 466 -3.08 26.36 -0.75
C MET A 466 -2.45 26.81 0.57
N ASP A 467 -3.02 26.39 1.68
CA ASP A 467 -2.33 26.35 2.96
C ASP A 467 -1.88 24.90 3.21
N ILE A 468 -0.60 24.74 3.54
CA ILE A 468 0.04 23.43 3.73
C ILE A 468 0.40 23.28 5.20
N ASN A 469 -0.19 22.28 5.84
CA ASN A 469 0.13 21.91 7.22
C ASN A 469 0.94 20.60 7.20
N ILE A 470 2.11 20.63 7.81
CA ILE A 470 3.04 19.51 7.86
C ILE A 470 3.10 19.00 9.29
N GLN A 471 2.78 17.72 9.46
CA GLN A 471 2.92 16.99 10.71
C GLN A 471 4.20 16.17 10.64
N GLU A 472 5.34 16.81 10.90
CA GLU A 472 6.67 16.22 10.72
C GLU A 472 6.85 14.94 11.53
N ARG A 473 6.42 14.97 12.80
CA ARG A 473 6.50 13.83 13.74
C ARG A 473 5.95 12.52 13.15
N THR A 474 4.82 12.60 12.45
CA THR A 474 4.08 11.45 11.90
C THR A 474 4.24 11.31 10.39
N GLY A 475 5.06 12.13 9.73
CA GLY A 475 5.27 12.05 8.28
C GLY A 475 4.03 12.37 7.42
N ARG A 476 3.11 13.22 7.87
CA ARG A 476 1.85 13.53 7.16
C ARG A 476 1.80 14.99 6.70
N ILE A 477 1.28 15.21 5.50
CA ILE A 477 0.92 16.53 4.97
C ILE A 477 -0.59 16.63 4.86
N ILE A 478 -1.12 17.82 5.16
CA ILE A 478 -2.51 18.19 4.95
C ILE A 478 -2.53 19.45 4.09
N VAL A 479 -3.19 19.36 2.93
CA VAL A 479 -3.36 20.48 1.99
C VAL A 479 -4.80 20.97 2.06
N ILE A 480 -4.97 22.24 2.38
CA ILE A 480 -6.28 22.90 2.44
C ILE A 480 -6.30 24.15 1.56
N HIS A 481 -7.48 24.57 1.14
CA HIS A 481 -7.66 25.79 0.38
C HIS A 481 -7.48 27.01 1.30
N SER A 482 -6.74 28.02 0.85
CA SER A 482 -6.34 29.15 1.69
C SER A 482 -7.52 30.00 2.17
N THR A 483 -8.57 30.16 1.36
CA THR A 483 -9.75 30.99 1.73
C THR A 483 -10.86 30.21 2.45
N ASN A 484 -11.44 29.18 1.84
CA ASN A 484 -12.57 28.44 2.40
C ASN A 484 -12.17 27.36 3.43
N LYS A 485 -10.86 27.10 3.61
CA LYS A 485 -10.28 26.14 4.57
C LYS A 485 -10.72 24.68 4.38
N LEU A 486 -11.34 24.36 3.24
CA LEU A 486 -11.70 22.99 2.89
C LEU A 486 -10.44 22.21 2.48
N PRO A 487 -10.34 20.92 2.83
CA PRO A 487 -9.28 20.06 2.32
C PRO A 487 -9.31 19.93 0.79
N LEU A 488 -8.12 19.78 0.21
CA LEU A 488 -7.93 19.68 -1.23
C LEU A 488 -7.51 18.25 -1.61
N PRO A 489 -8.43 17.41 -2.11
CA PRO A 489 -8.09 16.11 -2.67
C PRO A 489 -7.38 16.26 -4.03
N GLN A 490 -6.71 15.19 -4.47
CA GLN A 490 -6.06 15.10 -5.79
C GLN A 490 -4.96 16.16 -6.04
N VAL A 491 -4.36 16.70 -4.97
CA VAL A 491 -3.16 17.52 -5.08
C VAL A 491 -1.97 16.60 -5.23
N TYR A 492 -1.17 16.79 -6.29
CA TYR A 492 0.00 15.97 -6.55
C TYR A 492 1.13 16.32 -5.59
N ILE A 493 1.74 15.31 -5.00
CA ILE A 493 2.87 15.43 -4.08
C ILE A 493 4.01 14.57 -4.59
N LYS A 494 5.22 15.14 -4.60
CA LYS A 494 6.46 14.44 -4.96
C LYS A 494 7.53 14.68 -3.91
N VAL A 495 8.16 13.60 -3.45
CA VAL A 495 9.03 13.62 -2.27
C VAL A 495 10.42 13.11 -2.63
N TYR A 496 11.42 13.88 -2.21
CA TYR A 496 12.82 13.49 -2.23
C TYR A 496 13.40 13.56 -0.82
N LYS A 497 14.34 12.67 -0.50
CA LYS A 497 15.18 12.76 0.70
C LYS A 497 16.59 13.16 0.31
N ARG A 498 17.24 13.94 1.16
CA ARG A 498 18.63 14.36 0.96
C ARG A 498 19.54 13.19 1.26
N VAL A 499 20.47 12.88 0.37
CA VAL A 499 21.52 11.88 0.62
C VAL A 499 22.86 12.59 0.72
N CYS A 500 23.50 12.47 1.88
CA CYS A 500 24.88 12.96 2.07
C CYS A 500 25.85 11.86 1.64
N ASN A 501 26.45 12.01 0.47
CA ASN A 501 27.50 11.09 0.02
C ASN A 501 28.84 11.56 0.59
N SER A 502 29.58 10.68 1.26
CA SER A 502 30.84 11.02 1.95
C SER A 502 32.00 11.42 1.01
N VAL A 503 31.81 11.26 -0.31
CA VAL A 503 32.87 11.41 -1.32
C VAL A 503 32.71 12.68 -2.17
N SER A 504 31.52 13.31 -2.18
CA SER A 504 31.27 14.55 -2.92
C SER A 504 30.45 15.53 -2.08
N SER A 505 30.87 16.79 -2.02
CA SER A 505 30.11 17.89 -1.37
C SER A 505 28.79 18.23 -2.07
N GLU A 506 28.37 17.42 -3.04
CA GLU A 506 27.22 17.67 -3.89
C GLU A 506 25.97 17.06 -3.26
N VAL A 507 25.01 17.93 -2.91
CA VAL A 507 23.75 17.54 -2.29
C VAL A 507 22.85 16.93 -3.35
N LYS A 508 22.75 15.60 -3.37
CA LYS A 508 21.86 14.89 -4.30
C LYS A 508 20.58 14.45 -3.59
N GLY A 509 19.44 14.69 -4.22
CA GLY A 509 18.16 14.15 -3.77
C GLY A 509 17.94 12.73 -4.28
N GLN A 510 17.53 11.84 -3.38
CA GLN A 510 17.02 10.51 -3.73
C GLN A 510 15.49 10.55 -3.70
N PHE A 511 14.86 10.05 -4.76
CA PHE A 511 13.41 9.95 -4.84
C PHE A 511 12.88 8.99 -3.76
N VAL A 512 11.82 9.39 -3.08
CA VAL A 512 11.16 8.59 -2.04
C VAL A 512 9.84 8.08 -2.55
N LYS A 513 8.88 8.98 -2.79
CA LYS A 513 7.55 8.64 -3.28
C LYS A 513 6.85 9.80 -3.97
N ASP A 514 5.84 9.49 -4.75
CA ASP A 514 4.88 10.45 -5.31
C ASP A 514 3.45 9.92 -5.25
N GLY A 515 2.49 10.83 -5.26
CA GLY A 515 1.07 10.49 -5.35
C GLY A 515 0.16 11.67 -5.09
N PHE A 516 -1.07 11.38 -4.72
CA PHE A 516 -2.12 12.38 -4.58
C PHE A 516 -2.69 12.43 -3.18
N THR A 517 -3.11 13.62 -2.74
CA THR A 517 -3.87 13.76 -1.50
C THR A 517 -5.21 13.04 -1.58
N ASP A 518 -5.61 12.41 -0.47
CA ASP A 518 -6.90 11.75 -0.33
C ASP A 518 -8.07 12.76 -0.16
N LEU A 519 -9.29 12.25 0.06
CA LEU A 519 -10.50 13.06 0.33
C LEU A 519 -10.37 14.05 1.50
N ARG A 520 -9.39 13.84 2.38
CA ARG A 520 -9.10 14.68 3.55
C ARG A 520 -7.99 15.68 3.26
N GLY A 521 -7.56 15.79 2.00
CA GLY A 521 -6.39 16.58 1.61
C GLY A 521 -5.08 16.03 2.18
N CYS A 522 -5.05 14.76 2.59
CA CYS A 522 -3.94 14.19 3.34
C CYS A 522 -3.02 13.32 2.47
N PHE A 523 -1.74 13.34 2.80
CA PHE A 523 -0.73 12.48 2.16
C PHE A 523 0.36 12.10 3.17
N ASP A 524 0.69 10.81 3.24
CA ASP A 524 1.87 10.32 3.96
C ASP A 524 3.09 10.51 3.05
N TYR A 525 4.09 11.28 3.46
CA TYR A 525 5.27 11.55 2.63
C TYR A 525 6.49 10.68 2.94
N ALA A 526 6.43 9.82 3.96
CA ALA A 526 7.60 9.14 4.47
C ALA A 526 7.54 7.61 4.34
N SER A 527 6.38 6.99 4.52
CA SER A 527 6.26 5.54 4.50
C SER A 527 6.30 4.98 3.08
N VAL A 528 7.10 3.93 2.86
CA VAL A 528 7.22 3.18 1.60
C VAL A 528 7.51 1.71 1.93
N SER A 529 6.78 0.77 1.31
CA SER A 529 6.90 -0.69 1.58
C SER A 529 7.87 -1.41 0.63
N GLN A 530 8.83 -0.68 0.07
CA GLN A 530 9.87 -1.24 -0.82
C GLN A 530 11.09 -1.62 0.01
N GLU A 531 11.74 -2.74 -0.34
CA GLU A 531 13.05 -3.08 0.19
C GLU A 531 14.08 -2.08 -0.35
N GLN A 532 14.23 -0.94 0.32
CA GLN A 532 15.43 -0.11 0.20
C GLN A 532 16.30 -0.37 1.42
N ASP A 533 17.34 -1.15 1.13
CA ASP A 533 18.47 -1.49 1.97
C ASP A 533 19.31 -0.24 2.28
N ASP A 534 18.71 0.72 2.98
CA ASP A 534 19.33 1.94 3.50
C ASP A 534 18.53 2.39 4.74
N GLN A 535 18.40 1.47 5.71
CA GLN A 535 18.05 1.87 7.07
C GLN A 535 19.06 2.92 7.53
N PRO A 536 18.61 4.09 8.02
CA PRO A 536 19.51 5.13 8.45
C PRO A 536 20.42 4.57 9.55
N LYS A 537 21.74 4.66 9.35
CA LYS A 537 22.69 4.55 10.46
C LYS A 537 22.27 5.61 11.48
N ASN A 538 21.86 5.15 12.67
CA ASN A 538 21.43 5.98 13.79
C ASN A 538 22.22 7.30 13.86
N GLY A 539 21.51 8.43 13.81
CA GLY A 539 22.07 9.78 14.06
C GLY A 539 22.27 10.70 12.85
N SER A 540 21.80 10.32 11.65
CA SER A 540 21.86 11.22 10.49
C SER A 540 20.54 11.99 10.32
N ASN A 541 20.54 13.31 10.56
CA ASN A 541 19.41 14.19 10.29
C ASN A 541 19.23 14.33 8.77
N TYR A 542 18.42 13.46 8.17
CA TYR A 542 18.02 13.60 6.77
C TYR A 542 16.90 14.64 6.66
N LYS A 543 16.95 15.44 5.59
CA LYS A 543 15.89 16.37 5.22
C LYS A 543 15.11 15.82 4.04
N TYR A 544 13.81 16.03 4.06
CA TYR A 544 12.94 15.80 2.92
C TYR A 544 12.71 17.12 2.20
N SER A 545 12.60 17.07 0.89
CA SER A 545 12.07 18.15 0.07
C SER A 545 10.84 17.63 -0.65
N ILE A 546 9.77 18.42 -0.59
CA ILE A 546 8.44 18.00 -0.96
C ILE A 546 7.85 19.05 -1.90
N LEU A 547 7.54 18.64 -3.12
CA LEU A 547 6.78 19.43 -4.08
C LEU A 547 5.29 19.14 -3.87
N ILE A 548 4.51 20.20 -3.73
CA ILE A 548 3.05 20.19 -3.71
C ILE A 548 2.60 20.92 -4.97
N LEU A 549 1.85 20.24 -5.84
CA LEU A 549 1.51 20.73 -7.17
C LEU A 549 0.02 20.52 -7.47
N SER A 550 -0.65 21.60 -7.84
CA SER A 550 -2.01 21.60 -8.37
C SER A 550 -2.08 22.52 -9.59
N SER A 551 -2.64 22.01 -10.69
CA SER A 551 -2.93 22.83 -11.88
C SER A 551 -3.89 24.00 -11.57
N LYS A 552 -4.74 23.84 -10.55
CA LYS A 552 -5.77 24.79 -10.15
C LYS A 552 -5.34 25.73 -9.03
N TYR A 553 -4.65 25.20 -8.03
CA TYR A 553 -4.32 25.94 -6.81
C TYR A 553 -2.87 26.38 -6.72
N GLY A 554 -2.03 26.06 -7.71
CA GLY A 554 -0.64 26.48 -7.80
C GLY A 554 0.34 25.43 -7.30
N SER A 555 1.56 25.87 -6.98
CA SER A 555 2.60 24.96 -6.48
C SER A 555 3.40 25.57 -5.34
N GLU A 556 3.93 24.70 -4.49
CA GLU A 556 4.77 25.08 -3.37
C GLU A 556 5.80 23.98 -3.08
N ILE A 557 6.99 24.37 -2.64
CA ILE A 557 8.04 23.44 -2.22
C ILE A 557 8.30 23.64 -0.74
N ARG A 558 8.39 22.54 0.01
CA ARG A 558 8.66 22.53 1.45
C ARG A 558 9.80 21.60 1.77
N GLU A 559 10.80 22.11 2.49
CA GLU A 559 11.82 21.28 3.13
C GLU A 559 11.43 21.03 4.59
N VAL A 560 11.53 19.77 5.01
CA VAL A 560 11.14 19.31 6.35
C VAL A 560 12.17 18.33 6.88
N ASP A 561 12.26 18.22 8.21
CA ASP A 561 13.13 17.22 8.83
C ASP A 561 12.49 15.81 8.76
N ALA A 562 13.31 14.78 8.96
CA ALA A 562 12.84 13.40 8.97
C ALA A 562 11.84 13.16 10.12
N PRO A 563 10.76 12.37 9.88
CA PRO A 563 9.83 11.99 10.92
C PRO A 563 10.50 11.21 12.05
N SER A 564 10.00 11.38 13.26
CA SER A 564 10.54 10.70 14.44
C SER A 564 9.76 9.44 14.87
N GLU A 565 8.58 9.18 14.28
CA GLU A 565 7.65 8.11 14.70
C GLU A 565 7.37 7.05 13.62
N ILE A 566 8.15 7.06 12.55
CA ILE A 566 8.12 6.08 11.44
C ILE A 566 9.44 5.33 11.48
#